data_AF-A0A7H4PEK7-F1
#
_entry.id   AF-A0A7H4PEK7-F1
#
_cell.length_a   1.000
_cell.length_b   1.000
_cell.length_c   1.000
_cell.angle_alpha   90.00
_cell.angle_beta   90.00
_cell.angle_gamma   90.00
#
_symmetry.space_group_name_H-M   'P 1'
#
loop_
_entity.id
_entity.type
_entity.pdbx_description
1 polymer ?
#
loop_
_entity_poly.entity_id
_entity_poly.type
_entity_poly.pdbx_seq_one_letter_code
_entity_poly.pdbx_strand_id
1 'polypeptide(L)'
;MAVHPSVQDKGLGTLMAMTLESVARQEGVKRVTCSAREDAVEFFAKLGFVNQGEITTPTTTPIRHFLMIKPIASLDDILHRGDWCAQLQQAWYQHIPLSEKMGGAHSAVYRAKVYHHHAGSR
;
A
#
# COMPACT_ATOMS: atom_id res chain seq x y z
N MET A 1 -0.77 16.06 9.86
CA MET A 1 -2.11 15.44 9.94
C MET A 1 -2.57 15.49 11.39
N ALA A 2 -3.85 15.75 11.64
CA ALA A 2 -4.39 15.84 13.01
C ALA A 2 -5.75 15.15 13.09
N VAL A 3 -5.96 14.38 14.16
CA VAL A 3 -7.23 13.74 14.50
C VAL A 3 -7.57 14.16 15.92
N HIS A 4 -8.82 14.58 16.13
CA HIS A 4 -9.26 15.06 17.44
C HIS A 4 -9.09 13.94 18.50
N PRO A 5 -8.57 14.24 19.72
CA PRO A 5 -8.23 13.22 20.71
C PRO A 5 -9.35 12.22 21.03
N SER A 6 -10.61 12.68 21.11
CA SER A 6 -11.77 11.81 21.42
C SER A 6 -12.11 10.77 20.33
N VAL A 7 -11.46 10.85 19.17
CA VAL A 7 -11.70 9.95 18.02
C VAL A 7 -10.41 9.38 17.43
N GLN A 8 -9.30 9.44 18.17
CA GLN A 8 -8.07 8.73 17.83
C GLN A 8 -8.26 7.21 17.94
N ASP A 9 -7.38 6.44 17.30
CA ASP A 9 -7.39 4.97 17.24
C ASP A 9 -8.67 4.34 16.66
N LYS A 10 -9.54 5.14 16.04
CA LYS A 10 -10.73 4.69 15.30
C LYS A 10 -10.48 4.55 13.79
N GLY A 11 -9.22 4.57 13.36
CA GLY A 11 -8.83 4.42 11.96
C GLY A 11 -8.96 5.68 11.09
N LEU A 12 -9.42 6.81 11.63
CA LEU A 12 -9.60 8.05 10.86
C LEU A 12 -8.29 8.57 10.23
N GLY A 13 -7.18 8.51 10.97
CA GLY A 13 -5.86 8.90 10.44
C GLY A 13 -5.42 8.00 9.28
N THR A 14 -5.66 6.69 9.39
CA THR A 14 -5.40 5.72 8.33
C THR A 14 -6.24 6.02 7.09
N LEU A 15 -7.54 6.24 7.28
CA LEU A 15 -8.44 6.59 6.18
C LEU A 15 -7.96 7.84 5.45
N MET A 16 -7.65 8.91 6.19
CA MET A 16 -7.12 10.16 5.61
C MET A 16 -5.84 9.92 4.80
N ALA A 17 -4.88 9.20 5.35
CA ALA A 17 -3.61 8.92 4.68
C ALA A 17 -3.81 8.08 3.40
N MET A 18 -4.68 7.06 3.45
CA MET A 18 -5.02 6.24 2.29
C MET A 18 -5.75 7.03 1.20
N THR A 19 -6.67 7.93 1.60
CA THR A 19 -7.37 8.81 0.65
C THR A 19 -6.40 9.75 -0.04
N LEU A 20 -5.50 10.40 0.71
CA LEU A 20 -4.47 11.28 0.14
C LEU A 20 -3.51 10.52 -0.78
N GLU A 21 -3.14 9.30 -0.42
CA GLU A 21 -2.34 8.42 -1.28
C GLU A 21 -3.05 8.07 -2.59
N SER A 22 -4.36 7.81 -2.53
CA SER A 22 -5.18 7.56 -3.73
C SER A 22 -5.18 8.76 -4.68
N VAL A 23 -5.34 9.96 -4.14
CA VAL A 23 -5.28 11.20 -4.93
C VAL A 23 -3.88 11.40 -5.51
N ALA A 24 -2.82 11.26 -4.70
CA ALA A 24 -1.44 11.38 -5.17
C ALA A 24 -1.13 10.42 -6.33
N ARG A 25 -1.67 9.20 -6.29
CA ARG A 25 -1.54 8.23 -7.38
C ARG A 25 -2.26 8.67 -8.64
N GLN A 26 -3.47 9.22 -8.52
CA GLN A 26 -4.24 9.73 -9.67
C GLN A 26 -3.54 10.94 -10.32
N GLU A 27 -2.87 11.75 -9.51
CA GLU A 27 -2.07 12.90 -9.98
C GLU A 27 -0.68 12.49 -10.53
N GLY A 28 -0.33 11.21 -10.53
CA GLY A 28 0.95 10.73 -11.05
C GLY A 28 2.16 11.14 -10.20
N VAL A 29 1.94 11.45 -8.91
CA VAL A 29 3.01 11.80 -7.97
C VAL A 29 3.90 10.58 -7.72
N LYS A 30 5.22 10.78 -7.70
CA LYS A 30 6.20 9.69 -7.50
C LYS A 30 6.38 9.27 -6.04
N ARG A 31 6.17 10.19 -5.11
CA ARG A 31 6.33 9.97 -3.66
C ARG A 31 5.56 10.99 -2.84
N VAL A 32 5.09 10.57 -1.67
CA VAL A 32 4.57 11.46 -0.64
C VAL A 32 5.63 11.61 0.44
N THR A 33 5.82 12.84 0.92
CA THR A 33 6.71 13.15 2.04
C THR A 33 5.91 13.78 3.17
N CYS A 34 6.31 13.52 4.41
CA CYS A 34 5.78 14.24 5.56
C CYS A 34 6.85 14.46 6.63
N SER A 35 6.67 15.52 7.41
CA SER A 35 7.36 15.73 8.67
C SER A 35 6.50 15.14 9.78
N ALA A 36 6.91 14.01 10.33
CA ALA A 36 6.20 13.31 11.40
C ALA A 36 6.81 13.70 12.76
N ARG A 37 5.97 14.00 13.74
CA ARG A 37 6.40 14.06 15.14
C ARG A 37 6.90 12.70 15.59
N GLU A 38 7.81 12.68 16.56
CA GLU A 38 8.37 11.46 17.14
C GLU A 38 7.29 10.42 17.53
N ASP A 39 6.22 10.85 18.17
CA ASP A 39 5.10 10.00 18.60
C ASP A 39 4.25 9.44 17.45
N ALA A 40 4.33 10.05 16.26
CA ALA A 40 3.58 9.64 15.08
C ALA A 40 4.42 8.80 14.09
N VAL A 41 5.73 8.62 14.32
CA VAL A 41 6.62 7.88 13.41
C VAL A 41 6.12 6.45 13.19
N GLU A 42 5.76 5.74 14.27
CA GLU A 42 5.28 4.36 14.17
C GLU A 42 3.98 4.25 13.38
N PHE A 43 3.07 5.23 13.54
CA PHE A 43 1.83 5.30 12.77
C PHE A 43 2.11 5.39 11.26
N PHE A 44 3.01 6.28 10.83
CA PHE A 44 3.36 6.40 9.41
C PHE A 44 4.16 5.21 8.90
N ALA A 45 5.00 4.59 9.73
CA ALA A 45 5.74 3.38 9.37
C ALA A 45 4.78 2.21 9.05
N LYS A 46 3.71 2.04 9.83
CA LYS A 46 2.65 1.04 9.55
C LYS A 46 1.94 1.28 8.22
N LEU A 47 1.92 2.51 7.73
CA LEU A 47 1.37 2.87 6.42
C LEU A 47 2.38 2.73 5.28
N GLY A 48 3.60 2.24 5.54
CA GLY A 48 4.63 2.02 4.53
C GLY A 48 5.50 3.25 4.22
N PHE A 49 5.51 4.26 5.10
CA PHE A 49 6.51 5.32 5.02
C PHE A 49 7.84 4.87 5.61
N VAL A 50 8.94 5.32 5.00
CA VAL A 50 10.31 5.07 5.43
C VAL A 50 10.89 6.32 6.07
N ASN A 51 11.46 6.18 7.27
CA ASN A 51 12.14 7.25 7.99
C ASN A 51 13.49 7.57 7.33
N GLN A 52 13.72 8.83 6.98
CA GLN A 52 14.95 9.35 6.37
C GLN A 52 15.86 10.11 7.36
N GLY A 53 15.47 10.16 8.63
CA GLY A 53 16.21 10.83 9.69
C GLY A 53 15.47 12.02 10.31
N GLU A 54 16.05 12.52 11.39
CA GLU A 54 15.56 13.68 12.13
C GLU A 54 15.73 14.96 11.31
N ILE A 55 14.70 15.80 11.33
CA ILE A 55 14.72 17.15 10.75
C ILE A 55 15.34 18.07 11.79
N THR A 56 16.58 18.48 11.55
CA THR A 56 17.38 19.29 12.49
C THR A 56 17.23 20.79 12.27
N THR A 57 16.40 21.23 11.32
CA THR A 57 16.16 22.66 11.11
C THR A 57 15.44 23.26 12.31
N PRO A 58 15.73 24.52 12.68
CA PRO A 58 15.09 25.19 13.80
C PRO A 58 13.58 25.10 13.67
N THR A 59 12.96 24.31 14.53
CA THR A 59 11.53 24.08 14.52
C THR A 59 10.92 24.95 15.61
N THR A 60 9.75 25.52 15.35
CA THR A 60 9.02 26.38 16.30
C THR A 60 8.43 25.61 17.49
N THR A 61 8.63 24.29 17.54
CA THR A 61 8.11 23.40 18.59
C THR A 61 9.23 22.53 19.15
N PRO A 62 9.19 22.19 20.44
CA PRO A 62 10.23 21.39 21.11
C PRO A 62 10.16 19.89 20.76
N ILE A 63 9.18 19.49 19.93
CA ILE A 63 8.97 18.09 19.57
C ILE A 63 9.89 17.75 18.39
N ARG A 64 10.60 16.63 18.49
CA ARG A 64 11.44 16.13 17.39
C ARG A 64 10.59 15.72 16.21
N HIS A 65 11.07 16.05 15.01
CA HIS A 65 10.40 15.71 13.76
C HIS A 65 11.29 14.84 12.89
N PHE A 66 10.69 13.92 12.15
CA PHE A 66 11.38 13.00 11.25
C PHE A 66 10.83 13.15 9.83
N LEU A 67 11.72 13.15 8.84
CA LEU A 67 11.32 13.12 7.44
C LEU A 67 10.91 11.70 7.08
N MET A 68 9.65 11.51 6.71
CA MET A 68 9.09 10.23 6.31
C MET A 68 8.73 10.28 4.83
N ILE A 69 9.12 9.26 4.05
CA ILE A 69 8.87 9.19 2.61
C ILE A 69 8.19 7.87 2.26
N LYS A 70 7.11 7.94 1.46
CA LYS A 70 6.48 6.76 0.86
C LYS A 70 6.49 6.89 -0.67
N PRO A 71 7.11 5.96 -1.42
CA PRO A 71 6.99 5.92 -2.87
C PRO A 71 5.54 5.56 -3.26
N ILE A 72 5.05 6.16 -4.34
CA ILE A 72 3.72 5.87 -4.88
C ILE A 72 3.90 5.06 -6.15
N ALA A 73 3.42 3.82 -6.14
CA ALA A 73 3.32 3.02 -7.35
C ALA A 73 2.22 3.62 -8.25
N SER A 74 2.52 3.78 -9.53
CA SER A 74 1.53 4.22 -10.50
C SER A 74 0.47 3.14 -10.72
N LEU A 75 -0.67 3.51 -11.31
CA LEU A 75 -1.68 2.52 -11.67
C LEU A 75 -1.14 1.51 -12.70
N ASP A 76 -0.30 1.98 -13.61
CA ASP A 76 0.38 1.15 -14.60
C ASP A 76 1.30 0.12 -13.94
N ASP A 77 2.14 0.56 -12.99
CA ASP A 77 3.01 -0.33 -12.22
C ASP A 77 2.22 -1.40 -11.47
N ILE A 78 1.03 -1.07 -10.96
CA ILE A 78 0.18 -2.01 -10.21
C ILE A 78 -0.46 -3.03 -11.17
N LEU A 79 -0.95 -2.58 -12.33
CA LEU A 79 -1.66 -3.43 -13.28
C LEU A 79 -0.74 -4.41 -14.02
N HIS A 80 0.53 -4.08 -14.20
CA HIS A 80 1.47 -4.90 -14.97
C HIS A 80 2.30 -5.87 -14.11
N ARG A 81 1.93 -6.08 -12.83
CA ARG A 81 2.62 -7.01 -11.91
C ARG A 81 2.04 -8.42 -11.98
N GLY A 82 2.42 -9.18 -13.01
CA GLY A 82 1.98 -10.58 -13.19
C GLY A 82 2.35 -11.51 -12.03
N ASP A 83 3.42 -11.19 -11.29
CA ASP A 83 3.84 -11.89 -10.08
C ASP A 83 2.83 -11.73 -8.93
N TRP A 84 2.07 -10.64 -8.89
CA TRP A 84 1.08 -10.39 -7.85
C TRP A 84 -0.13 -11.30 -7.97
N CYS A 85 -0.58 -11.59 -9.20
CA CYS A 85 -1.62 -12.59 -9.44
C CYS A 85 -1.20 -13.97 -8.93
N ALA A 86 0.06 -14.36 -9.18
CA ALA A 86 0.61 -15.62 -8.70
C ALA A 86 0.73 -15.65 -7.16
N GLN A 87 1.19 -14.57 -6.55
CA GLN A 87 1.31 -14.45 -5.09
C GLN A 87 -0.05 -14.44 -4.40
N LEU A 88 -1.04 -13.73 -4.94
CA LEU A 88 -2.42 -13.73 -4.43
C LEU A 88 -3.02 -15.12 -4.54
N GLN A 89 -2.85 -15.80 -5.67
CA GLN A 89 -3.33 -17.16 -5.86
C GLN A 89 -2.67 -18.13 -4.87
N GLN A 90 -1.36 -18.00 -4.65
CA GLN A 90 -0.63 -18.80 -3.66
C GLN A 90 -1.12 -18.55 -2.23
N ALA A 91 -1.28 -17.29 -1.84
CA ALA A 91 -1.80 -16.92 -0.52
C ALA A 91 -3.24 -17.42 -0.31
N TRP A 92 -4.07 -17.35 -1.34
CA TRP A 92 -5.43 -17.91 -1.35
C TRP A 92 -5.45 -19.42 -1.09
N TYR A 93 -4.58 -20.19 -1.75
CA TYR A 93 -4.48 -21.63 -1.52
C TYR A 93 -3.95 -21.99 -0.13
N GLN A 94 -3.00 -21.22 0.40
CA GLN A 94 -2.38 -21.51 1.68
C GLN A 94 -3.25 -21.15 2.89
N HIS A 95 -4.05 -20.08 2.80
CA HIS A 95 -4.72 -19.51 3.97
C HIS A 95 -6.24 -19.70 4.01
N ILE A 96 -6.87 -20.22 2.95
CA ILE A 96 -8.32 -20.47 2.93
C ILE A 96 -8.56 -21.98 2.92
N PRO A 97 -8.95 -22.59 4.07
CA PRO A 97 -9.00 -24.04 4.26
C PRO A 97 -9.97 -24.80 3.35
N LEU A 98 -10.90 -24.10 2.69
CA LEU A 98 -11.91 -24.68 1.80
C LEU A 98 -11.62 -24.49 0.30
N SER A 99 -10.46 -23.90 -0.04
CA SER A 99 -10.10 -23.57 -1.44
C SER A 99 -10.00 -24.82 -2.34
N GLU A 100 -9.58 -25.97 -1.79
CA GLU A 100 -9.58 -27.26 -2.51
C GLU A 100 -11.00 -27.72 -2.92
N LYS A 101 -12.02 -27.42 -2.10
CA LYS A 101 -13.40 -27.88 -2.36
C LYS A 101 -14.22 -26.90 -3.21
N MET A 102 -13.78 -25.65 -3.36
CA MET A 102 -14.41 -24.68 -4.26
C MET A 102 -13.89 -24.74 -5.71
N GLY A 103 -12.86 -25.54 -6.00
CA GLY A 103 -12.10 -25.54 -7.26
C GLY A 103 -12.69 -26.33 -8.45
N GLY A 104 -13.89 -26.90 -8.32
CA GLY A 104 -14.48 -27.74 -9.38
C GLY A 104 -15.06 -26.99 -10.59
N ALA A 105 -15.56 -25.76 -10.41
CA ALA A 105 -16.33 -25.07 -11.46
C ALA A 105 -15.59 -23.89 -12.13
N HIS A 106 -14.55 -23.32 -11.50
CA HIS A 106 -13.87 -22.12 -12.01
C HIS A 106 -12.46 -22.37 -12.56
N SER A 107 -11.85 -23.54 -12.29
CA SER A 107 -10.46 -23.83 -12.66
C SER A 107 -10.24 -24.07 -14.16
N ALA A 108 -11.28 -24.47 -14.91
CA ALA A 108 -11.18 -24.68 -16.35
C ALA A 108 -11.11 -23.37 -17.15
N VAL A 109 -11.76 -22.29 -16.66
CA VAL A 109 -11.87 -21.02 -17.41
C VAL A 109 -10.60 -20.18 -17.31
N TYR A 110 -9.93 -20.17 -16.15
CA TYR A 110 -8.70 -19.39 -15.95
C TYR A 110 -7.46 -20.07 -16.50
N ARG A 111 -7.41 -21.40 -16.50
CA ARG A 111 -6.28 -22.15 -17.05
C ARG A 111 -6.13 -21.92 -18.56
N ALA A 112 -7.23 -21.78 -19.31
CA ALA A 112 -7.18 -21.51 -20.75
C ALA A 112 -6.67 -20.10 -21.10
N LYS A 113 -7.06 -19.06 -20.34
CA LYS A 113 -6.67 -17.66 -20.67
C LYS A 113 -5.18 -17.36 -20.44
N VAL A 114 -4.56 -17.98 -19.43
CA VAL A 114 -3.14 -17.72 -19.11
C VAL A 114 -2.20 -18.30 -20.18
N TYR A 115 -2.52 -19.44 -20.80
CA TYR A 115 -1.69 -19.98 -21.89
C TYR A 115 -1.82 -19.18 -23.19
N HIS A 116 -2.98 -18.58 -23.47
CA HIS A 116 -3.15 -17.78 -24.69
C HIS A 116 -2.40 -16.45 -24.66
N HIS A 117 -2.17 -15.84 -23.49
CA HIS A 117 -1.43 -14.58 -23.43
C HIS A 117 0.08 -14.76 -23.66
N HIS A 118 0.66 -15.89 -23.26
CA HIS A 118 2.08 -16.19 -23.48
C HIS A 118 2.42 -16.66 -24.90
N ALA A 119 1.43 -17.08 -25.70
CA ALA A 119 1.65 -17.55 -27.07
C ALA A 119 1.49 -16.47 -28.16
N GLY A 120 1.03 -15.26 -27.79
CA GLY A 120 0.66 -14.19 -28.73
C GLY A 120 1.64 -13.02 -28.86
N SER A 121 2.82 -13.07 -28.22
CA SER A 121 3.86 -12.05 -28.37
C SER A 121 5.03 -12.60 -29.19
N ARG A 122 4.83 -12.71 -30.50
CA ARG A 122 5.88 -12.72 -31.52
C ARG A 122 5.55 -11.65 -32.54
#